data_AF-A0A383E090-F1
#
_entry.id   AF-A0A383E090-F1
#
_cell.length_a   1.000
_cell.length_b   1.000
_cell.length_c   1.000
_cell.angle_alpha   90.00
_cell.angle_beta   90.00
_cell.angle_gamma   90.00
#
_symmetry.space_group_name_H-M   'P 1'
#
loop_
_entity.id
_entity.type
_entity.pdbx_description
1 polymer ?
#
loop_
_entity_poly.entity_id
_entity_poly.type
_entity_poly.pdbx_seq_one_letter_code
_entity_poly.pdbx_strand_id
1 'polypeptide(L)'
;WEDDPSGYQFTAYLVGGIVLSSGENFADEEDMFAAFDMADNLRGLAVQLDGFGPTTGQIIYEMTIRSNDVGDILSFKYYDASEDAVFNICETFTFVSNYQLGDLIDPYIFTILTDMPPDLFQYIQSMTQAFYLFPNVTIDGIVVESNDWVGAFNGEVCVGAHQWCTSQCGGGVCGVPAMGYDGSDATEGYMSEGGIPSFKIYIASNDMYYDAEVSGTVEVPNSCLGEAPDCME
;
A
#
# COMPACT_ATOMS: atom_id res chain seq x y z
N TRP A 1 11.48 16.25 -10.85
CA TRP A 1 11.34 17.16 -9.68
C TRP A 1 12.62 17.96 -9.46
N GLU A 2 12.58 19.12 -8.81
CA GLU A 2 13.76 19.98 -8.54
C GLU A 2 13.79 20.40 -7.06
N ASP A 3 14.89 20.09 -6.36
CA ASP A 3 15.08 20.36 -4.93
C ASP A 3 15.39 21.83 -4.63
N ASP A 4 14.83 22.40 -3.55
CA ASP A 4 15.20 23.72 -3.03
C ASP A 4 15.83 23.59 -1.64
N PRO A 5 17.17 23.46 -1.57
CA PRO A 5 17.88 23.33 -0.30
C PRO A 5 17.74 24.54 0.64
N SER A 6 17.31 25.70 0.14
CA SER A 6 17.22 26.94 0.91
C SER A 6 15.84 27.22 1.50
N GLY A 7 14.83 26.45 1.09
CA GLY A 7 13.43 26.64 1.50
C GLY A 7 13.14 26.29 2.98
N TYR A 8 14.05 25.57 3.64
CA TYR A 8 13.78 24.96 4.95
C TYR A 8 15.00 24.97 5.87
N GLN A 9 14.75 25.09 7.17
CA GLN A 9 15.79 25.23 8.19
C GLN A 9 16.31 23.89 8.74
N PHE A 10 15.44 22.89 8.89
CA PHE A 10 15.79 21.62 9.53
C PHE A 10 15.90 20.50 8.51
N THR A 11 16.76 19.53 8.83
CA THR A 11 17.04 18.37 7.99
C THR A 11 16.82 17.07 8.76
N ALA A 12 16.41 16.03 8.03
CA ALA A 12 16.45 14.62 8.38
C ALA A 12 17.07 13.87 7.19
N TYR A 13 17.43 12.60 7.38
CA TYR A 13 18.23 11.86 6.42
C TYR A 13 17.64 10.48 6.17
N LEU A 14 17.38 10.15 4.91
CA LEU A 14 17.31 8.76 4.45
C LEU A 14 18.72 8.37 4.02
N VAL A 15 19.36 7.49 4.78
CA VAL A 15 20.76 7.10 4.52
C VAL A 15 20.84 5.87 3.60
N GLY A 16 19.81 5.03 3.63
CA GLY A 16 19.61 3.96 2.65
C GLY A 16 18.14 3.62 2.60
N GLY A 17 17.53 3.74 1.42
CA GLY A 17 16.15 3.35 1.15
C GLY A 17 16.05 2.40 -0.04
N ILE A 18 15.18 1.41 0.06
CA ILE A 18 14.80 0.55 -1.07
C ILE A 18 13.34 0.82 -1.39
N VAL A 19 13.04 0.97 -2.68
CA VAL A 19 11.66 1.05 -3.16
C VAL A 19 11.30 -0.31 -3.73
N LEU A 20 10.27 -0.93 -3.17
CA LEU A 20 9.80 -2.26 -3.54
C LEU A 20 8.53 -2.20 -4.37
N SER A 21 8.45 -3.12 -5.33
CA SER A 21 7.23 -3.52 -6.03
C SER A 21 7.10 -5.03 -5.94
N SER A 22 5.95 -5.51 -5.47
CA SER A 22 5.71 -6.96 -5.27
C SER A 22 6.82 -7.68 -4.47
N GLY A 23 7.44 -6.99 -3.50
CA GLY A 23 8.51 -7.53 -2.65
C GLY A 23 9.92 -7.48 -3.25
N GLU A 24 10.07 -7.06 -4.50
CA GLU A 24 11.37 -6.95 -5.18
C GLU A 24 11.79 -5.49 -5.34
N ASN A 25 13.11 -5.24 -5.39
CA ASN A 25 13.62 -3.89 -5.62
C ASN A 25 13.19 -3.40 -7.01
N PHE A 26 12.43 -2.31 -7.02
CA PHE A 26 11.83 -1.71 -8.20
C PHE A 26 12.72 -0.63 -8.83
N ALA A 27 13.83 -0.29 -8.18
CA ALA A 27 14.73 0.77 -8.60
C ALA A 27 15.52 0.44 -9.87
N ASP A 28 15.35 1.26 -10.91
CA ASP A 28 16.17 1.23 -12.13
C ASP A 28 16.91 2.56 -12.36
N GLU A 29 17.88 2.55 -13.28
CA GLU A 29 18.64 3.75 -13.64
C GLU A 29 17.68 4.86 -14.13
N GLU A 30 17.97 6.11 -13.76
CA GLU A 30 17.19 7.33 -14.10
C GLU A 30 15.89 7.53 -13.31
N ASP A 31 15.44 6.53 -12.53
CA ASP A 31 14.28 6.67 -11.65
C ASP A 31 14.50 7.67 -10.51
N MET A 32 13.42 8.35 -10.11
CA MET A 32 13.48 9.37 -9.06
C MET A 32 12.65 8.98 -7.84
N PHE A 33 13.15 9.30 -6.65
CA PHE A 33 12.42 9.12 -5.39
C PHE A 33 12.40 10.43 -4.61
N ALA A 34 11.23 10.84 -4.12
CA ALA A 34 11.03 12.17 -3.57
C ALA A 34 10.05 12.19 -2.38
N ALA A 35 10.30 13.10 -1.44
CA ALA A 35 9.43 13.36 -0.29
C ALA A 35 8.63 14.65 -0.48
N PHE A 36 7.38 14.67 -0.04
CA PHE A 36 6.44 15.78 -0.17
C PHE A 36 5.72 16.07 1.14
N ASP A 37 5.34 17.33 1.37
CA ASP A 37 4.41 17.68 2.45
C ASP A 37 2.94 17.52 2.02
N MET A 38 1.99 17.79 2.93
CA MET A 38 0.55 17.71 2.64
C MET A 38 0.05 18.71 1.57
N ALA A 39 0.86 19.71 1.21
CA ALA A 39 0.54 20.69 0.17
C ALA A 39 1.27 20.38 -1.15
N ASP A 40 1.82 19.17 -1.30
CA ASP A 40 2.61 18.70 -2.44
C ASP A 40 3.90 19.52 -2.70
N ASN A 41 4.41 20.24 -1.69
CA ASN A 41 5.73 20.86 -1.79
C ASN A 41 6.81 19.79 -1.67
N LEU A 42 7.78 19.81 -2.57
CA LEU A 42 8.94 18.92 -2.50
C LEU A 42 9.77 19.25 -1.24
N ARG A 43 10.05 18.22 -0.45
CA ARG A 43 10.82 18.29 0.82
C ARG A 43 12.15 17.55 0.76
N GLY A 44 12.34 16.72 -0.26
CA GLY A 44 13.62 16.07 -0.53
C GLY A 44 13.54 15.36 -1.86
N LEU A 45 14.66 15.38 -2.58
CA LEU A 45 14.87 14.58 -3.78
C LEU A 45 16.04 13.65 -3.51
N ALA A 46 15.82 12.35 -3.69
CA ALA A 46 16.85 11.36 -3.45
C ALA A 46 17.89 11.34 -4.58
N VAL A 47 19.06 10.82 -4.24
CA VAL A 47 20.08 10.39 -5.19
C VAL A 47 20.17 8.86 -5.15
N GLN A 48 20.42 8.26 -6.31
CA GLN A 48 20.69 6.83 -6.42
C GLN A 48 22.13 6.54 -5.99
N LEU A 49 22.32 5.46 -5.25
CA LEU A 49 23.61 4.91 -4.86
C LEU A 49 23.66 3.42 -5.20
N ASP A 50 24.86 2.91 -5.41
CA ASP A 50 25.10 1.47 -5.44
C ASP A 50 24.90 0.89 -4.04
N GLY A 51 24.09 -0.15 -3.94
CA GLY A 51 23.83 -0.87 -2.70
C GLY A 51 25.07 -1.52 -2.10
N PHE A 52 25.00 -1.83 -0.82
CA PHE A 52 26.12 -2.33 -0.02
C PHE A 52 25.73 -3.59 0.76
N GLY A 53 26.68 -4.49 0.96
CA GLY A 53 26.44 -5.72 1.72
C GLY A 53 25.30 -6.56 1.09
N PRO A 54 24.17 -6.79 1.80
CA PRO A 54 23.04 -7.56 1.26
C PRO A 54 22.44 -7.01 -0.05
N THR A 55 22.57 -5.70 -0.30
CA THR A 55 22.01 -5.02 -1.47
C THR A 55 23.06 -4.73 -2.56
N THR A 56 24.25 -5.32 -2.48
CA THR A 56 25.30 -5.09 -3.48
C THR A 56 24.82 -5.36 -4.90
N GLY A 57 24.98 -4.36 -5.78
CA GLY A 57 24.55 -4.42 -7.17
C GLY A 57 23.10 -4.01 -7.41
N GLN A 58 22.37 -3.61 -6.37
CA GLN A 58 21.04 -3.01 -6.46
C GLN A 58 21.12 -1.49 -6.27
N ILE A 59 20.15 -0.75 -6.81
CA ILE A 59 20.04 0.69 -6.53
C ILE A 59 19.38 0.89 -5.17
N ILE A 60 19.94 1.79 -4.37
CA ILE A 60 19.34 2.31 -3.15
C ILE A 60 19.28 3.84 -3.19
N TYR A 61 18.43 4.44 -2.37
CA TYR A 61 18.23 5.87 -2.33
C TYR A 61 18.79 6.50 -1.05
N GLU A 62 19.53 7.59 -1.22
CA GLU A 62 19.89 8.51 -0.13
C GLU A 62 19.14 9.83 -0.35
N MET A 63 18.57 10.41 0.70
CA MET A 63 17.80 11.66 0.61
C MET A 63 18.06 12.56 1.81
N THR A 64 18.32 13.84 1.55
CA THR A 64 18.14 14.87 2.59
C THR A 64 16.70 15.35 2.57
N ILE A 65 15.98 15.11 3.67
CA ILE A 65 14.60 15.50 3.86
C ILE A 65 14.57 16.79 4.68
N ARG A 66 13.70 17.75 4.33
CA ARG A 66 13.68 19.07 4.98
C ARG A 66 12.30 19.48 5.47
N SER A 67 12.28 20.27 6.55
CA SER A 67 11.08 20.93 7.06
C SER A 67 11.43 22.13 7.95
N ASN A 68 10.45 22.99 8.23
CA ASN A 68 10.51 24.04 9.24
C ASN A 68 9.77 23.67 10.54
N ASP A 69 8.98 22.60 10.51
CA ASP A 69 8.07 22.22 11.58
C ASP A 69 8.33 20.77 12.01
N VAL A 70 8.65 20.59 13.30
CA VAL A 70 8.80 19.23 13.88
C VAL A 70 7.41 18.61 13.99
N GLY A 71 7.28 17.37 13.52
CA GLY A 71 6.01 16.65 13.48
C GLY A 71 5.27 16.74 12.14
N ASP A 72 5.83 17.44 11.14
CA ASP A 72 5.31 17.40 9.77
C ASP A 72 5.21 15.96 9.26
N ILE A 73 4.06 15.56 8.71
CA ILE A 73 3.91 14.26 8.06
C ILE A 73 4.26 14.43 6.60
N LEU A 74 5.25 13.64 6.15
CA LEU A 74 5.72 13.62 4.78
C LEU A 74 5.28 12.32 4.10
N SER A 75 4.82 12.46 2.86
CA SER A 75 4.55 11.35 1.95
C SER A 75 5.70 11.22 0.94
N PHE A 76 5.78 10.09 0.26
CA PHE A 76 6.79 9.86 -0.76
C PHE A 76 6.13 9.50 -2.10
N LYS A 77 6.83 9.84 -3.18
CA LYS A 77 6.47 9.44 -4.54
C LYS A 77 7.71 8.90 -5.25
N TYR A 78 7.46 7.95 -6.13
CA TYR A 78 8.45 7.31 -6.98
C TYR A 78 8.13 7.60 -8.44
N TYR A 79 9.12 7.95 -9.24
CA TYR A 79 8.98 8.16 -10.68
C TYR A 79 9.80 7.09 -11.39
N ASP A 80 9.11 6.29 -12.19
CA ASP A 80 9.69 5.33 -13.13
C ASP A 80 9.93 6.03 -14.46
N ALA A 81 11.20 6.19 -14.83
CA ALA A 81 11.62 6.87 -16.04
C ALA A 81 11.36 6.02 -17.30
N SER A 82 11.35 4.70 -17.16
CA SER A 82 11.14 3.76 -18.27
C SER A 82 9.68 3.74 -18.73
N GLU A 83 8.76 3.89 -17.79
CA GLU A 83 7.30 3.92 -18.03
C GLU A 83 6.71 5.34 -18.07
N ASP A 84 7.50 6.36 -17.73
CA ASP A 84 7.05 7.76 -17.53
C ASP A 84 5.85 7.84 -16.57
N ALA A 85 5.96 7.14 -15.45
CA ALA A 85 4.89 6.95 -14.48
C ALA A 85 5.29 7.40 -13.07
N VAL A 86 4.33 7.95 -12.32
CA VAL A 86 4.53 8.34 -10.91
C VAL A 86 3.67 7.45 -10.02
N PHE A 87 4.32 6.77 -9.07
CA PHE A 87 3.71 5.92 -8.07
C PHE A 87 3.71 6.61 -6.70
N ASN A 88 2.62 6.47 -5.96
CA ASN A 88 2.59 6.84 -4.55
C ASN A 88 3.27 5.75 -3.73
N ILE A 89 3.78 6.12 -2.56
CA ILE A 89 4.45 5.20 -1.64
C ILE A 89 3.59 5.03 -0.40
N CYS A 90 3.54 3.81 0.10
CA CYS A 90 2.74 3.46 1.25
C CYS A 90 3.18 4.23 2.50
N GLU A 91 4.47 4.14 2.82
CA GLU A 91 5.04 4.64 4.06
C GLU A 91 4.99 6.18 4.12
N THR A 92 4.80 6.68 5.32
CA THR A 92 4.87 8.12 5.63
C THR A 92 5.92 8.35 6.70
N PHE A 93 6.44 9.56 6.76
CA PHE A 93 7.46 9.93 7.74
C PHE A 93 7.04 11.16 8.52
N THR A 94 6.90 11.01 9.84
CA THR A 94 6.75 12.15 10.76
C THR A 94 8.11 12.78 11.01
N PHE A 95 8.31 13.99 10.50
CA PHE A 95 9.57 14.69 10.50
C PHE A 95 10.09 14.96 11.92
N VAL A 96 11.32 14.52 12.15
CA VAL A 96 12.09 14.82 13.36
C VAL A 96 13.47 15.33 12.93
N SER A 97 13.87 16.49 13.46
CA SER A 97 15.16 17.12 13.13
C SER A 97 16.34 16.21 13.48
N ASN A 98 17.27 16.07 12.54
CA ASN A 98 18.45 15.19 12.55
C ASN A 98 18.15 13.69 12.65
N TYR A 99 16.91 13.27 12.40
CA TYR A 99 16.56 11.85 12.38
C TYR A 99 17.12 11.13 11.17
N GLN A 100 17.40 9.84 11.31
CA GLN A 100 17.92 8.96 10.27
C GLN A 100 16.96 7.80 9.99
N LEU A 101 16.61 7.61 8.72
CA LEU A 101 15.88 6.46 8.19
C LEU A 101 16.86 5.51 7.51
N GLY A 102 16.88 4.26 7.98
CA GLY A 102 17.71 3.19 7.43
C GLY A 102 19.21 3.45 7.48
N ASP A 103 19.97 2.51 6.95
CA ASP A 103 21.38 2.66 6.61
C ASP A 103 21.77 1.78 5.41
N LEU A 104 23.06 1.73 5.06
CA LEU A 104 23.55 0.98 3.90
C LEU A 104 23.58 -0.55 4.11
N ILE A 105 23.47 -1.03 5.36
CA ILE A 105 23.46 -2.45 5.74
C ILE A 105 22.03 -2.91 6.01
N ASP A 106 21.20 -2.05 6.61
CA ASP A 106 19.77 -2.27 6.89
C ASP A 106 18.94 -1.09 6.34
N PRO A 107 18.64 -1.08 5.03
CA PRO A 107 17.91 0.00 4.39
C PRO A 107 16.46 0.10 4.88
N TYR A 108 15.93 1.32 4.87
CA TYR A 108 14.50 1.53 5.11
C TYR A 108 13.70 1.09 3.88
N ILE A 109 12.66 0.29 4.09
CA ILE A 109 11.82 -0.23 3.01
C ILE A 109 10.66 0.72 2.74
N PHE A 110 10.47 1.03 1.46
CA PHE A 110 9.33 1.76 0.92
C PHE A 110 8.60 0.87 -0.08
N THR A 111 7.28 0.87 -0.06
CA THR A 111 6.45 0.04 -0.95
C THR A 111 5.64 0.93 -1.87
N ILE A 112 5.70 0.70 -3.18
CA ILE A 112 4.83 1.40 -4.12
C ILE A 112 3.38 0.97 -3.92
N LEU A 113 2.46 1.92 -4.09
CA LEU A 113 1.04 1.64 -4.23
C LEU A 113 0.76 1.36 -5.70
N THR A 114 0.16 0.21 -5.97
CA THR A 114 -0.26 -0.17 -7.32
C THR A 114 -1.76 -0.35 -7.39
N ASP A 115 -2.34 0.12 -8.49
CA ASP A 115 -3.75 -0.11 -8.83
C ASP A 115 -3.96 -1.46 -9.54
N MET A 116 -2.87 -2.17 -9.86
CA MET A 116 -2.91 -3.49 -10.49
C MET A 116 -2.78 -4.58 -9.41
N PRO A 117 -3.90 -5.21 -9.01
CA PRO A 117 -3.84 -6.31 -8.07
C PRO A 117 -3.15 -7.54 -8.68
N PRO A 118 -2.71 -8.49 -7.84
CA PRO A 118 -2.25 -9.81 -8.27
C PRO A 118 -3.28 -10.52 -9.16
N ASP A 119 -2.85 -11.46 -10.01
CA ASP A 119 -3.69 -12.08 -11.05
C ASP A 119 -5.05 -12.61 -10.55
N LEU A 120 -5.08 -13.32 -9.42
CA LEU A 120 -6.36 -13.83 -8.86
C LEU A 120 -7.26 -12.74 -8.26
N PHE A 121 -6.73 -11.54 -8.06
CA PHE A 121 -7.39 -10.43 -7.36
C PHE A 121 -7.84 -9.34 -8.35
N GLN A 122 -7.75 -9.59 -9.65
CA GLN A 122 -8.25 -8.66 -10.67
C GLN A 122 -9.78 -8.63 -10.70
N TYR A 123 -10.33 -7.42 -10.71
CA TYR A 123 -11.76 -7.16 -10.79
C TYR A 123 -12.01 -5.85 -11.55
N ILE A 124 -13.25 -5.62 -11.97
CA ILE A 124 -13.68 -4.35 -12.56
C ILE A 124 -14.61 -3.64 -11.59
N GLN A 125 -14.67 -2.31 -11.65
CA GLN A 125 -15.61 -1.55 -10.82
C GLN A 125 -17.03 -1.71 -11.34
N SER A 126 -17.96 -1.95 -10.41
CA SER A 126 -19.40 -1.97 -10.67
C SER A 126 -20.06 -0.66 -10.23
N MET A 127 -21.24 -0.36 -10.80
CA MET A 127 -22.12 0.69 -10.27
C MET A 127 -22.77 0.32 -8.92
N THR A 128 -22.65 -0.93 -8.48
CA THR A 128 -23.11 -1.42 -7.18
C THR A 128 -21.92 -1.92 -6.37
N GLN A 129 -21.76 -1.47 -5.13
CA GLN A 129 -20.61 -1.85 -4.31
C GLN A 129 -20.92 -1.72 -2.81
N ALA A 130 -20.17 -2.47 -2.01
CA ALA A 130 -20.05 -2.33 -0.57
C ALA A 130 -18.56 -2.29 -0.18
N PHE A 131 -18.28 -1.92 1.08
CA PHE A 131 -16.93 -1.98 1.65
C PHE A 131 -16.95 -2.76 2.95
N TYR A 132 -15.98 -3.64 3.10
CA TYR A 132 -15.71 -4.36 4.34
C TYR A 132 -14.51 -3.72 5.01
N LEU A 133 -14.71 -3.19 6.21
CA LEU A 133 -13.68 -2.45 6.93
C LEU A 133 -12.95 -3.40 7.88
N PHE A 134 -11.64 -3.52 7.69
CA PHE A 134 -10.79 -4.34 8.56
C PHE A 134 -9.76 -3.45 9.28
N PRO A 135 -9.74 -3.46 10.62
CA PRO A 135 -8.71 -2.78 11.38
C PRO A 135 -7.38 -3.56 11.40
N ASN A 136 -7.44 -4.87 11.14
CA ASN A 136 -6.29 -5.75 11.13
C ASN A 136 -6.50 -6.92 10.18
N VAL A 137 -5.41 -7.35 9.57
CA VAL A 137 -5.32 -8.56 8.75
C VAL A 137 -4.02 -9.24 9.16
N THR A 138 -4.10 -10.52 9.49
CA THR A 138 -2.97 -11.27 10.05
C THR A 138 -2.89 -12.68 9.50
N ILE A 139 -1.68 -13.21 9.36
CA ILE A 139 -1.41 -14.63 9.18
C ILE A 139 -0.68 -15.12 10.42
N ASP A 140 -1.20 -16.18 11.06
CA ASP A 140 -0.66 -16.75 12.30
C ASP A 140 -0.41 -15.69 13.42
N GLY A 141 -1.26 -14.66 13.46
CA GLY A 141 -1.18 -13.56 14.44
C GLY A 141 -0.15 -12.47 14.12
N ILE A 142 0.53 -12.55 12.98
CA ILE A 142 1.46 -11.54 12.47
C ILE A 142 0.73 -10.66 11.45
N VAL A 143 0.81 -9.34 11.61
CA VAL A 143 0.21 -8.38 10.67
C VAL A 143 0.89 -8.50 9.31
N VAL A 144 0.10 -8.52 8.25
CA VAL A 144 0.58 -8.61 6.86
C VAL A 144 1.30 -7.32 6.43
N GLU A 145 2.19 -7.43 5.45
CA GLU A 145 3.07 -6.36 4.98
C GLU A 145 2.36 -5.39 4.01
N SER A 146 2.94 -4.21 3.76
CA SER A 146 2.29 -3.17 2.93
C SER A 146 2.19 -3.51 1.44
N ASN A 147 2.93 -4.52 0.98
CA ASN A 147 2.88 -5.10 -0.36
C ASN A 147 1.90 -6.29 -0.48
N ASP A 148 1.36 -6.77 0.64
CA ASP A 148 0.36 -7.84 0.65
C ASP A 148 -1.02 -7.30 0.25
N TRP A 149 -1.94 -8.20 -0.11
CA TRP A 149 -3.27 -7.83 -0.58
C TRP A 149 -4.36 -8.60 0.13
N VAL A 150 -5.54 -7.98 0.23
CA VAL A 150 -6.77 -8.65 0.64
C VAL A 150 -7.80 -8.56 -0.47
N GLY A 151 -8.33 -9.71 -0.88
CA GLY A 151 -9.33 -9.84 -1.92
C GLY A 151 -10.67 -10.33 -1.35
N ALA A 152 -11.77 -9.81 -1.88
CA ALA A 152 -13.13 -10.26 -1.66
C ALA A 152 -13.60 -11.10 -2.86
N PHE A 153 -14.33 -12.18 -2.60
CA PHE A 153 -14.68 -13.19 -3.58
C PHE A 153 -16.15 -13.61 -3.52
N ASN A 154 -16.75 -13.80 -4.69
CA ASN A 154 -18.00 -14.54 -4.86
C ASN A 154 -17.69 -15.93 -5.45
N GLY A 155 -17.54 -16.93 -4.60
CA GLY A 155 -16.98 -18.22 -5.02
C GLY A 155 -15.55 -18.05 -5.53
N GLU A 156 -15.31 -18.32 -6.81
CA GLU A 156 -13.99 -18.16 -7.44
C GLU A 156 -13.80 -16.80 -8.12
N VAL A 157 -14.84 -15.97 -8.20
CA VAL A 157 -14.78 -14.66 -8.86
C VAL A 157 -14.29 -13.62 -7.87
N CYS A 158 -13.16 -12.97 -8.14
CA CYS A 158 -12.76 -11.79 -7.37
C CYS A 158 -13.72 -10.63 -7.68
N VAL A 159 -14.31 -10.09 -6.62
CA VAL A 159 -15.24 -8.96 -6.68
C VAL A 159 -14.65 -7.70 -6.08
N GLY A 160 -13.39 -7.72 -5.66
CA GLY A 160 -12.71 -6.55 -5.12
C GLY A 160 -11.42 -6.92 -4.41
N ALA A 161 -10.48 -6.00 -4.36
CA ALA A 161 -9.21 -6.20 -3.69
C ALA A 161 -8.63 -4.87 -3.20
N HIS A 162 -7.73 -4.96 -2.23
CA HIS A 162 -7.05 -3.81 -1.67
C HIS A 162 -5.63 -4.19 -1.23
N GLN A 163 -4.63 -3.41 -1.65
CA GLN A 163 -3.27 -3.51 -1.14
C GLN A 163 -3.26 -3.10 0.34
N TRP A 164 -2.58 -3.85 1.20
CA TRP A 164 -2.69 -3.70 2.65
C TRP A 164 -1.80 -2.58 3.23
N CYS A 165 -1.91 -1.39 2.65
CA CYS A 165 -1.20 -0.21 3.08
C CYS A 165 -2.00 0.63 4.10
N THR A 166 -1.88 0.28 5.38
CA THR A 166 -2.68 0.92 6.45
C THR A 166 -2.38 2.40 6.70
N SER A 167 -1.18 2.89 6.36
CA SER A 167 -0.82 4.32 6.47
C SER A 167 -1.62 5.21 5.52
N GLN A 168 -2.17 4.65 4.44
CA GLN A 168 -3.02 5.35 3.49
C GLN A 168 -4.51 5.20 3.83
N CYS A 169 -4.83 4.42 4.87
CA CYS A 169 -6.18 4.17 5.32
C CYS A 169 -6.58 5.15 6.43
N GLY A 170 -7.83 5.63 6.40
CA GLY A 170 -8.36 6.56 7.39
C GLY A 170 -8.34 5.96 8.79
N GLY A 171 -7.46 6.45 9.67
CA GLY A 171 -7.31 5.94 11.03
C GLY A 171 -6.73 4.51 11.11
N GLY A 172 -6.03 4.05 10.07
CA GLY A 172 -5.44 2.71 10.00
C GLY A 172 -6.44 1.59 9.71
N VAL A 173 -7.69 1.92 9.40
CA VAL A 173 -8.74 0.95 9.05
C VAL A 173 -8.95 0.95 7.55
N CYS A 174 -8.56 -0.13 6.88
CA CYS A 174 -8.67 -0.23 5.43
C CYS A 174 -10.01 -0.88 5.03
N GLY A 175 -10.54 -0.43 3.90
CA GLY A 175 -11.75 -0.99 3.30
C GLY A 175 -11.41 -1.88 2.12
N VAL A 176 -11.85 -3.14 2.15
CA VAL A 176 -11.82 -4.02 0.98
C VAL A 176 -13.14 -3.81 0.22
N PRO A 177 -13.11 -3.35 -1.04
CA PRO A 177 -14.32 -3.22 -1.83
C PRO A 177 -14.90 -4.61 -2.15
N ALA A 178 -16.22 -4.68 -2.28
CA ALA A 178 -16.92 -5.82 -2.83
C ALA A 178 -17.94 -5.30 -3.84
N MET A 179 -17.69 -5.59 -5.12
CA MET A 179 -18.50 -5.18 -6.24
C MET A 179 -19.71 -6.10 -6.40
N GLY A 180 -20.86 -5.50 -6.67
CA GLY A 180 -22.11 -6.18 -6.92
C GLY A 180 -22.38 -6.38 -8.41
N TYR A 181 -23.38 -7.21 -8.71
CA TYR A 181 -23.94 -7.30 -10.06
C TYR A 181 -24.83 -6.09 -10.32
N ASP A 182 -24.46 -5.27 -11.31
CA ASP A 182 -25.19 -4.05 -11.68
C ASP A 182 -26.16 -4.22 -12.86
N GLY A 183 -26.38 -5.45 -13.31
CA GLY A 183 -27.24 -5.75 -14.46
C GLY A 183 -26.52 -5.75 -15.80
N SER A 184 -25.20 -5.55 -15.83
CA SER A 184 -24.39 -5.64 -17.04
C SER A 184 -23.67 -6.98 -17.17
N ASP A 185 -23.44 -7.45 -18.40
CA ASP A 185 -22.70 -8.69 -18.68
C ASP A 185 -21.28 -8.67 -18.08
N ALA A 186 -20.69 -7.48 -17.89
CA ALA A 186 -19.35 -7.31 -17.36
C ALA A 186 -19.22 -7.67 -15.87
N THR A 187 -20.32 -7.54 -15.11
CA THR A 187 -20.36 -7.86 -13.68
C THR A 187 -21.12 -9.16 -13.41
N GLU A 188 -21.41 -9.95 -14.46
CA GLU A 188 -22.05 -11.26 -14.29
C GLU A 188 -21.19 -12.14 -13.36
N GLY A 189 -21.82 -12.69 -12.32
CA GLY A 189 -21.14 -13.47 -11.28
C GLY A 189 -20.64 -12.63 -10.08
N TYR A 190 -20.82 -11.31 -10.08
CA TYR A 190 -20.52 -10.46 -8.91
C TYR A 190 -21.59 -10.60 -7.82
N MET A 191 -21.39 -9.93 -6.69
CA MET A 191 -22.25 -10.07 -5.51
C MET A 191 -23.70 -9.70 -5.81
N SER A 192 -24.64 -10.54 -5.38
CA SER A 192 -26.06 -10.16 -5.33
C SER A 192 -26.36 -9.40 -4.03
N GLU A 193 -27.47 -8.64 -4.01
CA GLU A 193 -27.90 -7.93 -2.80
C GLU A 193 -28.05 -8.89 -1.61
N GLY A 194 -27.44 -8.52 -0.48
CA GLY A 194 -27.39 -9.34 0.74
C GLY A 194 -26.37 -10.49 0.72
N GLY A 195 -25.68 -10.72 -0.40
CA GLY A 195 -24.60 -11.68 -0.49
C GLY A 195 -23.38 -11.24 0.32
N ILE A 196 -22.69 -12.21 0.91
CA ILE A 196 -21.51 -12.00 1.76
C ILE A 196 -20.32 -12.66 1.07
N PRO A 197 -19.22 -11.93 0.79
CA PRO A 197 -18.07 -12.48 0.10
C PRO A 197 -17.23 -13.34 1.05
N SER A 198 -16.47 -14.28 0.49
CA SER A 198 -15.30 -14.83 1.17
C SER A 198 -14.09 -13.92 0.95
N PHE A 199 -13.06 -14.06 1.79
CA PHE A 199 -11.86 -13.26 1.67
C PHE A 199 -10.63 -14.16 1.48
N LYS A 200 -9.65 -13.63 0.74
CA LYS A 200 -8.33 -14.23 0.62
C LYS A 200 -7.26 -13.19 0.89
N ILE A 201 -6.13 -13.63 1.42
CA ILE A 201 -4.92 -12.82 1.60
C ILE A 201 -3.90 -13.30 0.58
N TYR A 202 -3.28 -12.37 -0.13
CA TYR A 202 -2.13 -12.63 -0.98
C TYR A 202 -0.87 -12.09 -0.31
N ILE A 203 0.15 -12.92 -0.22
CA ILE A 203 1.46 -12.58 0.35
C ILE A 203 2.46 -12.38 -0.78
N ALA A 204 2.90 -11.14 -0.94
CA ALA A 204 3.76 -10.76 -2.06
C ALA A 204 5.16 -11.37 -1.95
N SER A 205 5.68 -11.51 -0.73
CA SER A 205 7.04 -12.02 -0.50
C SER A 205 7.26 -13.49 -0.91
N ASN A 206 6.20 -14.26 -1.12
CA ASN A 206 6.28 -15.66 -1.53
C ASN A 206 5.29 -16.07 -2.64
N ASP A 207 4.57 -15.10 -3.22
CA ASP A 207 3.58 -15.32 -4.28
C ASP A 207 2.53 -16.39 -3.92
N MET A 208 1.96 -16.30 -2.71
CA MET A 208 0.97 -17.27 -2.23
C MET A 208 -0.34 -16.63 -1.79
N TYR A 209 -1.42 -17.39 -2.01
CA TYR A 209 -2.77 -17.03 -1.62
C TYR A 209 -3.26 -17.92 -0.49
N TYR A 210 -3.93 -17.31 0.48
CA TYR A 210 -4.50 -17.97 1.65
C TYR A 210 -5.97 -17.60 1.77
N ASP A 211 -6.81 -18.59 2.01
CA ASP A 211 -8.18 -18.33 2.43
C ASP A 211 -8.16 -17.67 3.82
N ALA A 212 -9.00 -16.64 4.01
CA ALA A 212 -9.06 -15.89 5.25
C ALA A 212 -10.34 -16.19 6.02
N GLU A 213 -10.19 -16.40 7.32
CA GLU A 213 -11.31 -16.46 8.26
C GLU A 213 -11.61 -15.05 8.78
N VAL A 214 -12.88 -14.63 8.66
CA VAL A 214 -13.33 -13.33 9.16
C VAL A 214 -13.86 -13.50 10.57
N SER A 215 -13.48 -12.58 11.45
CA SER A 215 -14.05 -12.43 12.79
C SER A 215 -14.41 -10.97 13.06
N GLY A 216 -15.32 -10.74 14.01
CA GLY A 216 -15.82 -9.40 14.36
C GLY A 216 -17.25 -9.17 13.88
N THR A 217 -17.77 -7.95 13.96
CA THR A 217 -19.18 -7.69 13.66
C THR A 217 -19.39 -7.32 12.19
N VAL A 218 -20.30 -8.00 11.51
CA VAL A 218 -20.75 -7.59 10.18
C VAL A 218 -21.99 -6.72 10.34
N GLU A 219 -21.92 -5.47 9.87
CA GLU A 219 -23.08 -4.58 9.77
C GLU A 219 -23.49 -4.46 8.29
N VAL A 220 -24.38 -5.35 7.85
CA VAL A 220 -25.02 -5.19 6.54
C VAL A 220 -26.34 -4.45 6.75
N PRO A 221 -26.66 -3.39 5.99
CA PRO A 221 -27.97 -2.77 6.06
C PRO A 221 -29.07 -3.82 5.81
N ASN A 222 -29.82 -4.16 6.86
CA ASN A 222 -30.98 -5.05 6.87
C ASN A 222 -30.78 -6.57 6.71
N SER A 223 -29.60 -7.17 6.93
CA SER A 223 -29.49 -8.65 6.85
C SER A 223 -28.69 -9.37 7.93
N CYS A 224 -27.62 -8.82 8.50
CA CYS A 224 -26.96 -9.42 9.67
C CYS A 224 -26.41 -8.34 10.62
N LEU A 225 -26.70 -8.51 11.92
CA LEU A 225 -26.11 -7.78 13.04
C LEU A 225 -25.57 -8.85 14.00
N GLY A 226 -24.36 -9.33 13.77
CA GLY A 226 -23.78 -10.42 14.55
C GLY A 226 -22.29 -10.60 14.29
N GLU A 227 -21.69 -11.56 15.00
CA GLU A 227 -20.26 -11.86 14.93
C GLU A 227 -19.99 -12.82 13.77
N ALA A 228 -19.01 -12.52 12.92
CA ALA A 228 -18.40 -13.48 12.01
C ALA A 228 -17.65 -14.55 12.83
N PRO A 229 -17.69 -15.82 12.42
CA PRO A 229 -18.21 -16.31 11.14
C PRO A 229 -19.72 -16.60 11.12
N ASP A 230 -20.43 -16.53 12.25
CA ASP A 230 -21.87 -16.89 12.32
C ASP A 230 -22.75 -16.00 11.42
N CYS A 231 -22.30 -14.79 11.11
CA CYS A 231 -22.94 -13.89 10.13
C CYS A 231 -22.48 -14.11 8.68
N MET A 232 -21.59 -15.06 8.38
CA MET A 232 -20.99 -15.30 7.06
C MET A 232 -21.47 -16.61 6.40
N GLU A 233 -22.25 -17.44 7.09
CA GLU A 233 -22.82 -18.71 6.57
C GLU A 233 -24.27 -18.59 6.05
#